data_AF-A0A2M7TAW6-F1
#
_entry.id   AF-A0A2M7TAW6-F1
#
_cell.length_a   1.000
_cell.length_b   1.000
_cell.length_c   1.000
_cell.angle_alpha   90.00
_cell.angle_beta   90.00
_cell.angle_gamma   90.00
#
_symmetry.space_group_name_H-M   'P 1'
#
loop_
_entity.id
_entity.type
_entity.pdbx_description
1 polymer ?
#
loop_
_entity_poly.entity_id
_entity_poly.type
_entity_poly.pdbx_seq_one_letter_code
_entity_poly.pdbx_strand_id
1 'polypeptide(L)'
;MKAYQKIITLLEILKEIYKPAGRFLVTKQEGISLQVGKEPLFTLSPSSFLFLGKVNLNDKLGVKNQKGADFLKEKEYAAFLKEIVSSIRRLNHLGVGYFCQDSAGEIAILKGCLKDTPFHLFEEKSGLANSRWLFVGNRAVFENPLLEIVLEKRKASWQDKWFPHFQIDLDLALTFEEIRQIADKYFGQEFFRWELKVANKGTVLGMGWLGEIEGLKIRLDLGSSLRKTDYHRQVLLKEI
;
A
#
# COMPACT_ATOMS: atom_id res chain seq x y z
N MET A 1 11.75 -6.50 -15.54
CA MET A 1 10.78 -7.39 -14.85
C MET A 1 11.41 -8.07 -13.62
N LYS A 2 12.24 -7.36 -12.86
CA LYS A 2 12.69 -7.77 -11.51
C LYS A 2 11.85 -7.12 -10.41
N ALA A 3 11.08 -6.08 -10.74
CA ALA A 3 10.30 -5.29 -9.78
C ALA A 3 9.30 -6.12 -8.98
N TYR A 4 8.40 -6.85 -9.65
CA TYR A 4 7.39 -7.62 -8.94
C TYR A 4 7.97 -8.77 -8.15
N GLN A 5 9.03 -9.42 -8.63
CA GLN A 5 9.72 -10.44 -7.85
C GLN A 5 10.22 -9.89 -6.50
N LYS A 6 10.80 -8.69 -6.50
CA LYS A 6 11.24 -8.03 -5.26
C LYS A 6 10.06 -7.64 -4.35
N ILE A 7 8.94 -7.18 -4.90
CA ILE A 7 7.73 -6.91 -4.09
C ILE A 7 7.18 -8.20 -3.49
N ILE A 8 7.12 -9.28 -4.27
CA ILE A 8 6.72 -10.61 -3.79
C ILE A 8 7.60 -11.01 -2.61
N THR A 9 8.92 -10.84 -2.71
CA THR A 9 9.84 -11.11 -1.59
C THR A 9 9.49 -10.31 -0.34
N LEU A 10 9.20 -9.01 -0.44
CA LEU A 10 8.79 -8.21 0.73
C LEU A 10 7.49 -8.69 1.36
N LEU A 11 6.52 -9.09 0.53
CA LEU A 11 5.23 -9.60 1.01
C LEU A 11 5.37 -10.98 1.66
N GLU A 12 6.25 -11.85 1.13
CA GLU A 12 6.58 -13.13 1.79
C GLU A 12 7.30 -12.90 3.13
N ILE A 13 8.26 -11.98 3.21
CA ILE A 13 8.91 -11.60 4.48
C ILE A 13 7.86 -11.13 5.50
N LEU A 14 6.94 -10.24 5.10
CA LEU A 14 5.85 -9.77 5.96
C LEU A 14 5.00 -10.93 6.46
N LYS A 15 4.60 -11.82 5.56
CA LYS A 15 3.78 -12.99 5.86
C LYS A 15 4.47 -13.96 6.82
N GLU A 16 5.77 -14.20 6.65
CA GLU A 16 6.56 -15.09 7.50
C GLU A 16 6.73 -14.54 8.92
N ILE A 17 7.03 -13.24 9.03
CA ILE A 17 7.28 -12.59 10.32
C ILE A 17 5.96 -12.31 11.05
N TYR A 18 5.02 -11.65 10.38
CA TYR A 18 3.71 -11.31 10.92
C TYR A 18 2.68 -12.37 10.48
N LYS A 19 2.67 -13.51 11.18
CA LYS A 19 1.80 -14.66 10.86
C LYS A 19 0.32 -14.31 10.58
N PRO A 20 -0.32 -13.35 11.27
CA PRO A 20 -1.69 -12.96 10.92
C PRO A 20 -1.86 -12.43 9.49
N ALA A 21 -0.83 -11.83 8.86
CA ALA A 21 -0.88 -11.48 7.45
C ALA A 21 -1.01 -12.69 6.53
N GLY A 22 -0.58 -13.89 6.94
CA GLY A 22 -0.79 -15.13 6.18
C GLY A 22 -2.25 -15.55 6.01
N ARG A 23 -3.18 -14.91 6.74
CA ARG A 23 -4.62 -15.06 6.48
C ARG A 23 -5.07 -14.37 5.18
N PHE A 24 -4.31 -13.36 4.75
CA PHE A 24 -4.65 -12.51 3.61
C PHE A 24 -3.64 -12.64 2.48
N LEU A 25 -2.36 -12.86 2.78
CA LEU A 25 -1.30 -13.06 1.81
C LEU A 25 -1.16 -14.55 1.50
N VAL A 26 -1.66 -14.96 0.34
CA VAL A 26 -1.68 -16.34 -0.12
C VAL A 26 -0.66 -16.53 -1.23
N THR A 27 0.38 -17.33 -0.96
CA THR A 27 1.36 -17.73 -1.97
C THR A 27 0.71 -18.63 -3.01
N LYS A 28 1.03 -18.38 -4.27
CA LYS A 28 0.63 -19.14 -5.45
C LYS A 28 1.91 -19.69 -6.11
N GLN A 29 1.74 -20.63 -7.04
CA GLN A 29 2.86 -21.29 -7.73
C GLN A 29 3.86 -20.30 -8.35
N GLU A 30 3.36 -19.17 -8.86
CA GLU A 30 4.19 -18.13 -9.50
C GLU A 30 3.98 -16.75 -8.87
N GLY A 31 3.64 -16.65 -7.59
CA GLY A 31 3.45 -15.32 -6.99
C GLY A 31 2.74 -15.26 -5.66
N ILE A 32 2.17 -14.09 -5.35
CA ILE A 32 1.44 -13.82 -4.10
C ILE A 32 0.15 -13.07 -4.38
N SER A 33 -0.90 -13.40 -3.64
CA SER A 33 -2.21 -12.77 -3.76
C SER A 33 -2.65 -12.20 -2.42
N LEU A 34 -3.18 -10.98 -2.44
CA LEU A 34 -3.96 -10.46 -1.32
C LEU A 34 -5.39 -10.96 -1.48
N GLN A 35 -5.88 -11.73 -0.51
CA GLN A 35 -7.20 -12.35 -0.50
C GLN A 35 -7.98 -11.91 0.73
N VAL A 36 -9.27 -11.68 0.55
CA VAL A 36 -10.22 -11.48 1.66
C VAL A 36 -11.35 -12.49 1.45
N GLY A 37 -11.40 -13.50 2.31
CA GLY A 37 -12.22 -14.68 2.08
C GLY A 37 -11.64 -15.56 0.97
N LYS A 38 -12.46 -15.95 -0.02
CA LYS A 38 -12.03 -16.76 -1.16
C LYS A 38 -11.61 -15.93 -2.39
N GLU A 39 -11.90 -14.64 -2.38
CA GLU A 39 -11.72 -13.76 -3.53
C GLU A 39 -10.41 -12.97 -3.43
N PRO A 40 -9.61 -12.91 -4.52
CA PRO A 40 -8.39 -12.10 -4.56
C PRO A 40 -8.72 -10.62 -4.81
N LEU A 41 -8.17 -9.71 -4.00
CA LEU A 41 -8.14 -8.27 -4.28
C LEU A 41 -7.09 -7.96 -5.37
N PHE A 42 -5.92 -8.58 -5.27
CA PHE A 42 -4.95 -8.60 -6.37
C PHE A 42 -4.14 -9.90 -6.39
N THR A 43 -3.48 -10.14 -7.52
CA THR A 43 -2.45 -11.16 -7.70
C THR A 43 -1.22 -10.53 -8.31
N LEU A 44 -0.06 -10.76 -7.69
CA LEU A 44 1.25 -10.41 -8.21
C LEU A 44 1.97 -11.68 -8.65
N SER A 45 2.48 -11.67 -9.88
CA SER A 45 3.46 -12.62 -10.39
C SER A 45 4.72 -11.87 -10.84
N PRO A 46 5.86 -12.55 -11.10
CA PRO A 46 7.06 -11.90 -11.61
C PRO A 46 6.84 -11.02 -12.85
N SER A 47 5.82 -11.34 -13.65
CA SER A 47 5.49 -10.69 -14.91
C SER A 47 4.22 -9.84 -14.88
N SER A 48 3.39 -9.90 -13.83
CA SER A 48 2.09 -9.22 -13.82
C SER A 48 1.62 -8.74 -12.46
N PHE A 49 0.92 -7.60 -12.47
CA PHE A 49 0.05 -7.15 -11.39
C PHE A 49 -1.39 -7.19 -11.90
N LEU A 50 -2.19 -8.11 -11.36
CA LEU A 50 -3.60 -8.28 -11.72
C LEU A 50 -4.52 -7.82 -10.59
N PHE A 51 -5.33 -6.79 -10.83
CA PHE A 51 -6.43 -6.38 -9.96
C PHE A 51 -7.65 -7.29 -10.18
N LEU A 52 -8.17 -7.87 -9.09
CA LEU A 52 -9.27 -8.86 -9.08
C LEU A 52 -9.08 -10.01 -10.11
N GLY A 53 -7.83 -10.33 -10.46
CA GLY A 53 -7.53 -11.30 -11.53
C GLY A 53 -7.95 -10.87 -12.95
N LYS A 54 -8.48 -9.65 -13.12
CA LYS A 54 -9.08 -9.17 -14.38
C LYS A 54 -8.25 -8.07 -15.06
N VAL A 55 -7.81 -7.07 -14.30
CA VAL A 55 -7.17 -5.86 -14.87
C VAL A 55 -5.68 -5.90 -14.63
N ASN A 56 -4.89 -5.88 -15.71
CA ASN A 56 -3.44 -5.79 -15.62
C ASN A 56 -3.00 -4.33 -15.40
N LEU A 57 -2.29 -4.07 -14.30
CA LEU A 57 -1.80 -2.75 -13.92
C LEU A 57 -0.36 -2.47 -14.38
N ASN A 58 0.29 -3.38 -15.11
CA ASN A 58 1.69 -3.24 -15.52
C ASN A 58 1.99 -1.94 -16.27
N ASP A 59 1.15 -1.61 -17.24
CA ASP A 59 1.35 -0.41 -18.06
C ASP A 59 1.10 0.87 -17.26
N LYS A 60 0.26 0.80 -16.22
CA LYS A 60 -0.07 1.93 -15.34
C LYS A 60 1.05 2.21 -14.35
N LEU A 61 1.69 1.15 -13.84
CA LEU A 61 2.80 1.25 -12.89
C LEU A 61 4.14 1.62 -13.55
N GLY A 62 4.18 1.79 -14.88
CA GLY A 62 5.33 2.35 -15.60
C GLY A 62 6.62 1.56 -15.43
N VAL A 63 6.52 0.27 -15.06
CA VAL A 63 7.64 -0.67 -14.84
C VAL A 63 8.20 -1.10 -16.19
N LYS A 64 8.77 -0.15 -16.93
CA LYS A 64 9.41 -0.38 -18.23
C LYS A 64 10.72 0.40 -18.27
N ASN A 65 11.84 -0.31 -18.14
CA ASN A 65 13.19 0.14 -18.49
C ASN A 65 13.56 1.57 -18.04
N GLN A 66 13.14 1.98 -16.83
CA GLN A 66 13.55 3.28 -16.31
C GLN A 66 15.01 3.20 -15.85
N LYS A 67 15.82 4.16 -16.31
CA LYS A 67 17.20 4.34 -15.84
C LYS A 67 17.17 4.93 -14.43
N GLY A 68 17.41 4.09 -13.44
CA GLY A 68 17.58 4.47 -12.03
C GLY A 68 18.42 3.40 -11.32
N ALA A 69 19.10 3.78 -10.23
CA ALA A 69 19.75 2.80 -9.38
C ALA A 69 18.67 2.06 -8.58
N ASP A 70 18.40 0.81 -8.96
CA ASP A 70 17.60 -0.10 -8.16
C ASP A 70 18.18 -0.18 -6.74
N PHE A 71 17.38 0.12 -5.73
CA PHE A 71 17.72 -0.17 -4.35
C PHE A 71 16.50 -0.63 -3.58
N LEU A 72 16.70 -1.57 -2.67
CA LEU A 72 15.65 -2.04 -1.78
C LEU A 72 16.28 -2.47 -0.45
N LYS A 73 15.77 -1.90 0.64
CA LYS A 73 16.22 -2.17 2.01
C LYS A 73 15.61 -3.47 2.57
N GLU A 74 15.76 -4.58 1.85
CA GLU A 74 15.10 -5.86 2.17
C GLU A 74 15.54 -6.45 3.52
N LYS A 75 16.86 -6.42 3.80
CA LYS A 75 17.42 -6.96 5.05
C LYS A 75 16.99 -6.10 6.25
N GLU A 76 17.06 -4.79 6.09
CA GLU A 76 16.64 -3.81 7.09
C GLU A 76 15.13 -3.92 7.33
N TYR A 77 14.34 -4.14 6.28
CA TYR A 77 12.89 -4.37 6.39
C TYR A 77 12.57 -5.63 7.20
N ALA A 78 13.24 -6.75 6.90
CA ALA A 78 13.05 -7.98 7.68
C ALA A 78 13.46 -7.80 9.16
N ALA A 79 14.56 -7.09 9.42
CA ALA A 79 15.02 -6.83 10.79
C ALA A 79 14.07 -5.89 11.55
N PHE A 80 13.62 -4.81 10.89
CA PHE A 80 12.62 -3.87 11.41
C PHE A 80 11.32 -4.60 11.76
N LEU A 81 10.78 -5.40 10.85
CA LEU A 81 9.55 -6.16 11.08
C LEU A 81 9.66 -7.09 12.30
N LYS A 82 10.81 -7.77 12.49
CA LYS A 82 11.03 -8.62 13.66
C LYS A 82 10.99 -7.83 14.97
N GLU A 83 11.48 -6.59 14.97
CA GLU A 83 11.43 -5.72 16.15
C GLU A 83 10.01 -5.24 16.46
N ILE A 84 9.23 -4.88 15.44
CA ILE A 84 7.88 -4.33 15.64
C ILE A 84 6.77 -5.38 15.68
N VAL A 85 7.05 -6.66 15.40
CA VAL A 85 6.02 -7.69 15.15
C VAL A 85 4.98 -7.82 16.25
N SER A 86 5.41 -7.71 17.51
CA SER A 86 4.52 -7.77 18.69
C SER A 86 3.58 -6.57 18.80
N SER A 87 3.92 -5.47 18.12
CA SER A 87 3.15 -4.23 18.10
C SER A 87 2.29 -4.08 16.85
N ILE A 88 2.42 -4.95 15.84
CA ILE A 88 1.59 -4.88 14.64
C ILE A 88 0.15 -5.25 15.02
N ARG A 89 -0.77 -4.31 14.81
CA ARG A 89 -2.21 -4.51 15.01
C ARG A 89 -2.87 -5.13 13.79
N ARG A 90 -2.47 -4.71 12.59
CA ARG A 90 -3.01 -5.23 11.32
C ARG A 90 -2.15 -4.84 10.12
N LEU A 91 -2.27 -5.63 9.05
CA LEU A 91 -2.06 -5.16 7.69
C LEU A 91 -3.31 -4.34 7.30
N ASN A 92 -3.19 -3.02 7.24
CA ASN A 92 -4.35 -2.17 7.05
C ASN A 92 -4.73 -2.07 5.57
N HIS A 93 -3.76 -1.84 4.69
CA HIS A 93 -3.94 -2.00 3.25
C HIS A 93 -2.63 -2.29 2.54
N LEU A 94 -2.76 -2.80 1.31
CA LEU A 94 -1.72 -2.69 0.31
C LEU A 94 -2.18 -1.68 -0.74
N GLY A 95 -1.26 -0.92 -1.31
CA GLY A 95 -1.62 0.21 -2.16
C GLY A 95 -0.81 0.28 -3.44
N VAL A 96 -1.41 0.86 -4.47
CA VAL A 96 -0.70 1.28 -5.68
C VAL A 96 -1.10 2.70 -6.03
N GLY A 97 -0.14 3.48 -6.53
CA GLY A 97 -0.43 4.78 -7.10
C GLY A 97 0.20 4.95 -8.46
N TYR A 98 -0.53 5.56 -9.37
CA TYR A 98 -0.05 5.84 -10.73
C TYR A 98 -0.70 7.08 -11.34
N PHE A 99 -0.07 7.57 -12.40
CA PHE A 99 -0.60 8.69 -13.15
C PHE A 99 -1.80 8.27 -14.02
N CYS A 100 -2.90 9.00 -13.92
CA CYS A 100 -4.14 8.72 -14.65
C CYS A 100 -4.77 10.03 -15.13
N GLN A 101 -4.83 10.24 -16.45
CA GLN A 101 -5.42 11.46 -17.03
C GLN A 101 -6.94 11.47 -16.93
N ASP A 102 -7.58 10.31 -17.13
CA ASP A 102 -9.01 10.10 -17.00
C ASP A 102 -9.35 9.23 -15.78
N SER A 103 -9.37 9.87 -14.61
CA SER A 103 -9.74 9.19 -13.36
C SER A 103 -11.19 8.69 -13.38
N ALA A 104 -12.09 9.31 -14.15
CA ALA A 104 -13.49 8.92 -14.18
C ALA A 104 -13.67 7.60 -14.96
N GLY A 105 -13.03 7.48 -16.13
CA GLY A 105 -12.95 6.23 -16.88
C GLY A 105 -12.30 5.11 -16.08
N GLU A 106 -11.21 5.40 -15.37
CA GLU A 106 -10.54 4.42 -14.51
C GLU A 106 -11.46 3.91 -13.38
N ILE A 107 -12.18 4.82 -12.70
CA ILE A 107 -13.19 4.44 -11.69
C ILE A 107 -14.30 3.57 -12.29
N ALA A 108 -14.77 3.90 -13.49
CA ALA A 108 -15.80 3.11 -14.18
C ALA A 108 -15.31 1.67 -14.48
N ILE A 109 -14.05 1.53 -14.91
CA ILE A 109 -13.42 0.22 -15.12
C ILE A 109 -13.37 -0.56 -13.81
N LEU A 110 -12.86 0.06 -12.73
CA LEU A 110 -12.76 -0.59 -11.42
C LEU A 110 -14.14 -1.07 -10.91
N LYS A 111 -15.16 -0.22 -11.01
CA LYS A 111 -16.56 -0.59 -10.69
C LYS A 111 -17.06 -1.75 -11.53
N GLY A 112 -16.75 -1.74 -12.83
CA GLY A 112 -17.09 -2.83 -13.75
C GLY A 112 -16.50 -4.17 -13.29
N CYS A 113 -15.27 -4.18 -12.80
CA CYS A 113 -14.62 -5.40 -12.31
C CYS A 113 -15.22 -5.94 -11.01
N LEU A 114 -15.80 -5.06 -10.20
CA LEU A 114 -16.37 -5.36 -8.88
C LEU A 114 -17.78 -5.95 -8.92
N LYS A 115 -18.52 -5.81 -10.03
CA LYS A 115 -19.95 -6.17 -10.15
C LYS A 115 -20.29 -7.58 -9.64
N ASP A 116 -19.39 -8.53 -9.85
CA ASP A 116 -19.59 -9.95 -9.51
C ASP A 116 -18.75 -10.37 -8.30
N THR A 117 -18.38 -9.42 -7.44
CA THR A 117 -17.54 -9.66 -6.26
C THR A 117 -18.24 -9.13 -5.00
N PRO A 118 -17.91 -9.64 -3.80
CA PRO A 118 -18.40 -9.08 -2.53
C PRO A 118 -17.70 -7.78 -2.13
N PHE A 119 -16.88 -7.20 -3.02
CA PHE A 119 -16.09 -6.02 -2.74
C PHE A 119 -16.76 -4.77 -3.30
N HIS A 120 -16.54 -3.67 -2.59
CA HIS A 120 -17.08 -2.37 -2.93
C HIS A 120 -15.93 -1.39 -3.17
N LEU A 121 -16.22 -0.33 -3.94
CA LEU A 121 -15.29 0.76 -4.16
C LEU A 121 -15.66 1.92 -3.23
N PHE A 122 -14.67 2.38 -2.48
CA PHE A 122 -14.80 3.52 -1.59
C PHE A 122 -13.83 4.61 -2.01
N GLU A 123 -14.16 5.85 -1.65
CA GLU A 123 -13.32 7.01 -1.86
C GLU A 123 -13.11 7.74 -0.53
N GLU A 124 -11.85 8.08 -0.27
CA GLU A 124 -11.49 9.11 0.68
C GLU A 124 -11.33 10.44 -0.06
N LYS A 125 -11.96 11.51 0.46
CA LYS A 125 -11.79 12.83 -0.12
C LYS A 125 -10.33 13.26 0.04
N SER A 126 -9.61 13.35 -1.07
CA SER A 126 -8.25 13.87 -1.07
C SER A 126 -8.25 15.39 -0.83
N GLY A 127 -7.18 15.90 -0.24
CA GLY A 127 -6.95 17.35 -0.13
C GLY A 127 -6.58 18.00 -1.46
N LEU A 128 -6.37 17.22 -2.52
CA LEU A 128 -5.86 17.67 -3.82
C LEU A 128 -6.90 17.37 -4.91
N ALA A 129 -7.43 18.41 -5.56
CA ALA A 129 -8.48 18.27 -6.58
C ALA A 129 -8.15 17.31 -7.75
N ASN A 130 -6.87 16.94 -7.92
CA ASN A 130 -6.38 16.09 -9.02
C ASN A 130 -5.97 14.68 -8.57
N SER A 131 -6.17 14.37 -7.30
CA SER A 131 -5.84 13.09 -6.69
C SER A 131 -7.14 12.39 -6.29
N ARG A 132 -7.31 11.10 -6.63
CA ARG A 132 -8.44 10.28 -6.17
C ARG A 132 -7.89 9.13 -5.36
N TRP A 133 -8.31 9.03 -4.10
CA TRP A 133 -7.84 8.02 -3.16
C TRP A 133 -8.94 6.99 -3.01
N LEU A 134 -8.75 5.86 -3.69
CA LEU A 134 -9.77 4.82 -3.81
C LEU A 134 -9.37 3.62 -2.97
N PHE A 135 -10.36 2.96 -2.36
CA PHE A 135 -10.16 1.78 -1.56
C PHE A 135 -11.12 0.68 -2.03
N VAL A 136 -10.60 -0.51 -2.24
CA VAL A 136 -11.36 -1.69 -2.64
C VAL A 136 -11.33 -2.71 -1.52
N GLY A 137 -12.50 -3.24 -1.17
CA GLY A 137 -12.60 -4.32 -0.21
C GLY A 137 -13.95 -4.36 0.47
N ASN A 138 -13.97 -4.83 1.71
CA ASN A 138 -15.17 -4.86 2.54
C ASN A 138 -14.89 -4.15 3.87
N ARG A 139 -15.54 -3.01 4.09
CA ARG A 139 -15.38 -2.19 5.29
C ARG A 139 -16.13 -2.70 6.53
N ALA A 140 -17.02 -3.68 6.37
CA ALA A 140 -17.80 -4.24 7.49
C ALA A 140 -16.91 -5.02 8.49
N VAL A 141 -15.80 -5.58 8.01
CA VAL A 141 -14.81 -6.29 8.83
C VAL A 141 -13.52 -5.47 8.86
N PHE A 142 -13.29 -4.75 9.95
CA PHE A 142 -12.22 -3.75 10.03
C PHE A 142 -10.80 -4.35 10.08
N GLU A 143 -10.70 -5.65 10.36
CA GLU A 143 -9.46 -6.41 10.38
C GLU A 143 -9.00 -6.81 8.99
N ASN A 144 -9.92 -6.85 8.01
CA ASN A 144 -9.57 -7.21 6.65
C ASN A 144 -8.77 -6.08 6.00
N PRO A 145 -7.64 -6.36 5.33
CA PRO A 145 -6.92 -5.35 4.59
C PRO A 145 -7.78 -4.84 3.42
N LEU A 146 -7.63 -3.56 3.09
CA LEU A 146 -8.16 -3.00 1.85
C LEU A 146 -7.05 -3.01 0.78
N LEU A 147 -7.45 -2.80 -0.48
CA LEU A 147 -6.53 -2.43 -1.54
C LEU A 147 -6.72 -0.94 -1.85
N GLU A 148 -5.68 -0.14 -1.68
CA GLU A 148 -5.67 1.28 -2.04
C GLU A 148 -5.23 1.47 -3.49
N ILE A 149 -5.92 2.37 -4.20
CA ILE A 149 -5.56 2.81 -5.54
C ILE A 149 -5.57 4.35 -5.55
N VAL A 150 -4.39 4.94 -5.71
CA VAL A 150 -4.24 6.40 -5.81
C VAL A 150 -4.08 6.81 -7.27
N LEU A 151 -5.05 7.54 -7.79
CA LEU A 151 -5.03 8.08 -9.15
C LEU A 151 -4.60 9.53 -9.11
N GLU A 152 -3.50 9.87 -9.79
CA GLU A 152 -2.98 11.24 -9.82
C GLU A 152 -2.93 11.78 -11.25
N LYS A 153 -3.43 13.00 -11.50
CA LYS A 153 -3.13 13.69 -12.77
C LYS A 153 -1.74 14.32 -12.68
N ARG A 154 -0.82 13.90 -13.54
CA ARG A 154 0.53 14.46 -13.60
C ARG A 154 0.47 15.95 -13.95
N LYS A 155 0.84 16.82 -13.01
CA LYS A 155 0.83 18.29 -13.15
C LYS A 155 2.14 18.95 -12.72
N ALA A 156 2.93 18.31 -11.86
CA ALA A 156 4.18 18.89 -11.38
C ALA A 156 5.26 17.83 -11.21
N SER A 157 6.52 18.23 -11.42
CA SER A 157 7.69 17.32 -11.33
C SER A 157 7.88 16.73 -9.93
N TRP A 158 7.48 17.43 -8.87
CA TRP A 158 7.58 16.89 -7.50
C TRP A 158 6.71 15.64 -7.30
N GLN A 159 5.64 15.47 -8.09
CA GLN A 159 4.78 14.28 -8.02
C GLN A 159 5.51 13.03 -8.54
N ASP A 160 6.53 13.18 -9.39
CA ASP A 160 7.33 12.06 -9.87
C ASP A 160 8.16 11.40 -8.74
N LYS A 161 8.37 12.13 -7.63
CA LYS A 161 8.94 11.55 -6.39
C LYS A 161 7.94 10.61 -5.71
N TRP A 162 6.65 10.80 -5.95
CA TRP A 162 5.58 10.06 -5.30
C TRP A 162 4.90 9.01 -6.20
N PHE A 163 5.18 8.99 -7.50
CA PHE A 163 4.50 8.10 -8.45
C PHE A 163 5.49 7.56 -9.50
N PRO A 164 5.23 6.37 -10.07
CA PRO A 164 4.31 5.36 -9.56
C PRO A 164 4.84 4.74 -8.25
N HIS A 165 3.96 4.18 -7.42
CA HIS A 165 4.38 3.52 -6.18
C HIS A 165 3.60 2.24 -5.89
N PHE A 166 4.21 1.40 -5.05
CA PHE A 166 3.59 0.30 -4.32
C PHE A 166 3.76 0.56 -2.83
N GLN A 167 2.72 0.32 -2.04
CA GLN A 167 2.65 0.67 -0.62
C GLN A 167 2.26 -0.54 0.22
N ILE A 168 2.96 -0.71 1.34
CA ILE A 168 2.61 -1.63 2.41
C ILE A 168 2.23 -0.78 3.62
N ASP A 169 0.99 -0.88 4.10
CA ASP A 169 0.49 -0.06 5.20
C ASP A 169 0.12 -0.91 6.42
N LEU A 170 0.78 -0.64 7.54
CA LEU A 170 0.63 -1.35 8.81
C LEU A 170 0.15 -0.40 9.92
N ASP A 171 -0.80 -0.84 10.73
CA ASP A 171 -1.15 -0.13 11.96
C ASP A 171 -0.42 -0.76 13.15
N LEU A 172 0.14 0.08 14.01
CA LEU A 172 0.93 -0.33 15.17
C LEU A 172 0.28 0.11 16.49
N ALA A 173 0.65 -0.58 17.57
CA ALA A 173 0.30 -0.21 18.94
C ALA A 173 1.24 0.85 19.55
N LEU A 174 2.31 1.22 18.83
CA LEU A 174 3.34 2.16 19.25
C LEU A 174 2.94 3.61 18.97
N THR A 175 3.44 4.54 19.78
CA THR A 175 3.44 5.96 19.46
C THR A 175 4.32 6.25 18.25
N PHE A 176 4.11 7.38 17.59
CA PHE A 176 4.92 7.73 16.43
C PHE A 176 6.40 7.99 16.78
N GLU A 177 6.68 8.45 18.00
CA GLU A 177 8.06 8.66 18.47
C GLU A 177 8.80 7.32 18.59
N GLU A 178 8.17 6.29 19.17
CA GLU A 178 8.74 4.94 19.26
C GLU A 178 8.93 4.34 17.85
N ILE A 179 7.95 4.51 16.97
CA ILE A 179 8.05 4.09 15.56
C ILE A 179 9.27 4.75 14.90
N ARG A 180 9.48 6.05 15.12
CA ARG A 180 10.62 6.79 14.57
C ARG A 180 11.94 6.26 15.10
N GLN A 181 12.07 6.07 16.40
CA GLN A 181 13.31 5.57 17.01
C GLN A 181 13.69 4.19 16.46
N ILE A 182 12.73 3.28 16.32
CA ILE A 182 12.97 1.95 15.75
C ILE A 182 13.28 2.07 14.25
N ALA A 183 12.55 2.88 13.50
CA ALA A 183 12.81 3.06 12.07
C ALA A 183 14.19 3.68 11.81
N ASP A 184 14.61 4.67 12.60
CA ASP A 184 15.90 5.34 12.47
C ASP A 184 17.06 4.36 12.70
N LYS A 185 16.90 3.42 13.64
CA LYS A 185 17.88 2.34 13.92
C LYS A 185 18.14 1.46 12.69
N TYR A 186 17.11 1.16 11.89
CA TYR A 186 17.22 0.23 10.76
C TYR A 186 17.40 0.92 9.41
N PHE A 187 16.74 2.05 9.21
CA PHE A 187 16.64 2.72 7.91
C PHE A 187 17.34 4.08 7.86
N GLY A 188 17.71 4.64 9.03
CA GLY A 188 18.27 5.98 9.18
C GLY A 188 17.21 7.09 9.27
N GLN A 189 17.62 8.26 9.76
CA GLN A 189 16.74 9.42 10.05
C GLN A 189 15.97 9.96 8.83
N GLU A 190 16.48 9.68 7.63
CA GLU A 190 15.90 10.11 6.36
C GLU A 190 14.83 9.12 5.82
N PHE A 191 14.44 8.12 6.61
CA PHE A 191 13.49 7.11 6.18
C PHE A 191 12.10 7.68 5.91
N PHE A 192 11.55 8.44 6.87
CA PHE A 192 10.25 9.08 6.72
C PHE A 192 10.32 10.26 5.77
N ARG A 193 9.50 10.23 4.72
CA ARG A 193 9.43 11.29 3.70
C ARG A 193 8.19 12.16 3.87
N TRP A 194 7.18 11.66 4.57
CA TRP A 194 5.96 12.38 4.85
C TRP A 194 5.29 11.88 6.13
N GLU A 195 4.55 12.76 6.79
CA GLU A 195 3.84 12.49 8.03
C GLU A 195 2.45 13.13 8.01
N LEU A 196 1.44 12.38 8.46
CA LEU A 196 0.12 12.91 8.73
C LEU A 196 0.01 13.31 10.20
N LYS A 197 -0.10 14.61 10.45
CA LYS A 197 -0.30 15.17 11.80
C LYS A 197 -1.76 15.57 11.98
N VAL A 198 -2.36 15.13 13.09
CA VAL A 198 -3.68 15.61 13.51
C VAL A 198 -3.50 16.63 14.62
N ALA A 199 -4.06 17.82 14.41
CA ALA A 199 -3.98 18.92 15.37
C ALA A 199 -4.40 18.47 16.77
N ASN A 200 -3.59 18.84 17.77
CA ASN A 200 -3.78 18.49 19.19
C ASN A 200 -3.79 16.98 19.50
N LYS A 201 -3.35 16.11 18.57
CA LYS A 201 -3.26 14.66 18.81
C LYS A 201 -1.86 14.11 18.53
N GLY A 202 -1.17 14.63 17.52
CA GLY A 202 0.17 14.17 17.12
C GLY A 202 0.17 13.48 15.76
N THR A 203 1.26 12.77 15.45
CA THR A 203 1.42 12.06 14.17
C THR A 203 0.68 10.72 14.20
N VAL A 204 -0.25 10.54 13.25
CA VAL A 204 -1.08 9.33 13.13
C VAL A 204 -0.54 8.35 12.09
N LEU A 205 0.29 8.82 11.15
CA LEU A 205 0.86 8.03 10.07
C LEU A 205 2.20 8.63 9.64
N GLY A 206 3.22 7.80 9.45
CA GLY A 206 4.43 8.16 8.72
C GLY A 206 4.62 7.28 7.50
N MET A 207 4.96 7.90 6.38
CA MET A 207 5.25 7.22 5.12
C MET A 207 6.75 7.19 4.89
N GLY A 208 7.31 5.99 4.91
CA GLY A 208 8.73 5.73 4.72
C GLY A 208 9.06 5.16 3.34
N TRP A 209 10.29 5.39 2.89
CA TRP A 209 10.77 4.90 1.59
C TRP A 209 11.69 3.68 1.76
N LEU A 210 11.23 2.50 1.32
CA LEU A 210 12.00 1.25 1.36
C LEU A 210 12.96 1.10 0.18
N GLY A 211 12.59 1.63 -0.99
CA GLY A 211 13.36 1.40 -2.20
C GLY A 211 12.73 1.94 -3.47
N GLU A 212 13.48 1.91 -4.56
CA GLU A 212 12.99 2.13 -5.91
C GLU A 212 13.46 0.97 -6.79
N ILE A 213 12.55 0.43 -7.61
CA ILE A 213 12.84 -0.68 -8.49
C ILE A 213 12.25 -0.41 -9.87
N GLU A 214 13.09 -0.33 -10.90
CA GLU A 214 12.66 -0.03 -12.29
C GLU A 214 11.73 1.21 -12.37
N GLY A 215 11.96 2.22 -11.51
CA GLY A 215 11.17 3.46 -11.44
C GLY A 215 9.94 3.41 -10.51
N LEU A 216 9.59 2.23 -9.97
CA LEU A 216 8.50 2.02 -9.03
C LEU A 216 8.98 2.25 -7.58
N LYS A 217 8.36 3.20 -6.89
CA LYS A 217 8.71 3.54 -5.50
C LYS A 217 8.03 2.55 -4.56
N ILE A 218 8.80 1.97 -3.65
CA ILE A 218 8.31 1.00 -2.66
C ILE A 218 8.24 1.67 -1.30
N ARG A 219 7.06 1.67 -0.70
CA ARG A 219 6.76 2.39 0.54
C ARG A 219 6.34 1.48 1.66
N LEU A 220 6.65 1.94 2.87
CA LEU A 220 6.16 1.39 4.11
C LEU A 220 5.50 2.49 4.91
N ASP A 221 4.21 2.34 5.10
CA ASP A 221 3.33 3.26 5.80
C ASP A 221 3.05 2.69 7.19
N LEU A 222 3.33 3.50 8.22
CA LEU A 222 3.30 3.08 9.61
C LEU A 222 2.32 3.96 10.39
N GLY A 223 1.12 3.41 10.60
CA GLY A 223 0.08 4.00 11.43
C GLY A 223 0.44 3.87 12.91
N SER A 224 0.43 4.99 13.64
CA SER A 224 0.68 4.97 15.08
C SER A 224 -0.54 4.49 15.87
N SER A 225 -0.39 4.34 17.18
CA SER A 225 -1.46 3.99 18.12
C SER A 225 -2.64 4.95 18.08
N LEU A 226 -2.43 6.17 17.57
CA LEU A 226 -3.43 7.22 17.39
C LEU A 226 -4.27 7.06 16.11
N ARG A 227 -3.86 6.18 15.19
CA ARG A 227 -4.59 5.95 13.94
C ARG A 227 -5.92 5.27 14.22
N LYS A 228 -7.00 5.99 13.96
CA LYS A 228 -8.38 5.52 14.14
C LYS A 228 -8.90 4.89 12.86
N THR A 229 -8.39 3.69 12.54
CA THR A 229 -8.74 2.96 11.30
C THR A 229 -10.22 2.62 11.22
N ASP A 230 -10.88 2.39 12.36
CA ASP A 230 -12.33 2.26 12.48
C ASP A 230 -13.07 3.52 11.99
N TYR A 231 -12.67 4.69 12.49
CA TYR A 231 -13.22 5.98 12.08
C TYR A 231 -12.96 6.24 10.60
N HIS A 232 -11.75 5.96 10.11
CA HIS A 232 -11.43 6.10 8.68
C HIS A 232 -12.38 5.27 7.81
N ARG A 233 -12.53 3.98 8.11
CA ARG A 233 -13.36 3.05 7.32
C ARG A 233 -14.86 3.36 7.37
N GLN A 234 -15.37 3.80 8.52
CA GLN A 234 -16.80 4.03 8.70
C GLN A 234 -17.23 5.45 8.33
N VAL A 235 -16.39 6.43 8.62
CA VAL A 235 -16.76 7.85 8.52
C VAL A 235 -16.14 8.51 7.31
N LEU A 236 -14.84 8.29 7.05
CA LEU A 236 -14.13 8.98 5.98
C LEU A 236 -14.32 8.32 4.62
N LEU A 237 -14.30 6.99 4.57
CA LEU A 237 -14.53 6.24 3.33
C LEU A 237 -16.02 6.27 2.92
N LYS A 238 -16.29 6.85 1.76
CA LYS A 238 -17.62 6.90 1.15
C LYS A 238 -17.70 5.92 -0.01
N GLU A 239 -18.71 5.07 -0.01
CA GLU A 239 -18.96 4.16 -1.13
C GLU A 239 -19.33 4.98 -2.36
N ILE A 240 -18.76 4.63 -3.52
CA ILE A 240 -18.98 5.34 -4.77
C ILE A 240 -19.44 4.41 -5.87
#